data_AF-A0A3D5JGG8-F1
#
_entry.id   AF-A0A3D5JGG8-F1
#
_cell.length_a   1.000
_cell.length_b   1.000
_cell.length_c   1.000
_cell.angle_alpha   90.00
_cell.angle_beta   90.00
_cell.angle_gamma   90.00
#
_symmetry.space_group_name_H-M   'P 1'
#
loop_
_entity.id
_entity.type
_entity.pdbx_description
1 polymer ?
#
loop_
_entity_poly.entity_id
_entity_poly.type
_entity_poly.pdbx_seq_one_letter_code
_entity_poly.pdbx_strand_id
1 'polypeptide(L)'
;CGGSYFAEPRGIEDQADGTRKGYDTNAYTTPEIERIGRVGMDLARKRDGRLMSVEKSNVMHSGVLWREVMTALHAAEGDGVELGHMYADNCAMQLVRN
;
A
#
# COMPACT_ATOMS: atom_id res chain seq x y z
N CYS A 1 -7.53 -10.41 1.06
CA CYS A 1 -7.23 -9.36 2.06
C CYS A 1 -5.86 -9.68 2.61
N GLY A 2 -4.99 -8.69 2.76
CA GLY A 2 -3.58 -8.91 3.12
C GLY A 2 -3.04 -7.77 3.97
N GLY A 3 -1.73 -7.59 3.98
CA GLY A 3 -1.06 -6.57 4.79
C GLY A 3 -0.98 -6.91 6.28
N SER A 4 -0.56 -5.93 7.08
CA SER A 4 -0.30 -6.08 8.52
C SER A 4 -1.46 -6.58 9.38
N TYR A 5 -2.67 -6.57 8.83
CA TYR A 5 -3.87 -6.96 9.56
C TYR A 5 -4.03 -8.48 9.61
N PHE A 6 -3.53 -9.18 8.58
CA PHE A 6 -3.77 -10.62 8.38
C PHE A 6 -2.51 -11.43 8.13
N ALA A 7 -1.39 -10.79 7.82
CA ALA A 7 -0.15 -11.50 7.55
C ALA A 7 0.51 -12.01 8.83
N GLU A 8 0.99 -13.25 8.73
CA GLU A 8 1.75 -13.96 9.74
C GLU A 8 3.23 -14.01 9.35
N PRO A 9 4.16 -14.14 10.33
CA PRO A 9 3.90 -14.30 11.75
C PRO A 9 3.59 -12.98 12.47
N ARG A 10 2.80 -13.04 13.53
CA ARG A 10 2.58 -11.95 14.48
C ARG A 10 2.49 -12.45 15.92
N GLY A 11 2.84 -11.61 16.88
CA GLY A 11 2.75 -12.00 18.29
C GLY A 11 3.47 -11.09 19.26
N ILE A 12 3.45 -11.51 20.52
CA ILE A 12 4.22 -10.90 21.61
C ILE A 12 4.97 -12.02 22.33
N GLU A 13 6.28 -11.87 22.48
CA GLU A 13 7.18 -12.85 23.09
C GLU A 13 7.90 -12.24 24.30
N ASP A 14 7.88 -12.94 25.42
CA ASP A 14 8.73 -12.62 26.58
C ASP A 14 10.18 -13.06 26.28
N GLN A 15 11.13 -12.16 26.51
CA GLN A 15 12.54 -12.36 26.23
C GLN A 15 13.30 -12.84 27.48
N ALA A 16 14.45 -13.46 27.28
CA ALA A 16 15.26 -14.01 28.37
C ALA A 16 15.79 -12.93 29.34
N ASP A 17 15.89 -11.67 28.89
CA ASP A 17 16.30 -10.52 29.71
C ASP A 17 15.13 -9.88 30.49
N GLY A 18 13.94 -10.48 30.45
CA GLY A 18 12.73 -9.98 31.09
C GLY A 18 12.00 -8.88 30.30
N THR A 19 12.47 -8.51 29.11
CA THR A 19 11.76 -7.58 28.21
C THR A 19 10.72 -8.30 27.35
N ARG A 20 9.88 -7.54 26.62
CA ARG A 20 8.83 -8.09 25.73
C ARG A 20 9.02 -7.58 24.31
N LYS A 21 8.94 -8.48 23.33
CA LYS A 21 9.01 -8.15 21.90
C LYS A 21 7.65 -8.35 21.24
N GLY A 22 7.06 -7.29 20.72
CA GLY A 22 5.90 -7.36 19.83
C GLY A 22 6.34 -7.31 18.37
N TYR A 23 5.66 -8.05 17.50
CA TYR A 23 5.91 -8.00 16.06
C TYR A 23 4.64 -8.31 15.26
N ASP A 24 4.54 -7.67 14.10
CA ASP A 24 3.52 -7.91 13.09
C ASP A 24 4.20 -7.95 11.71
N THR A 25 3.65 -8.74 10.79
CA THR A 25 4.18 -8.87 9.43
C THR A 25 3.34 -8.06 8.45
N ASN A 26 3.95 -7.18 7.65
CA ASN A 26 3.26 -6.52 6.54
C ASN A 26 3.64 -7.16 5.20
N ALA A 27 2.80 -8.06 4.70
CA ALA A 27 3.03 -8.79 3.46
C ALA A 27 1.89 -8.62 2.44
N TYR A 28 2.27 -8.53 1.18
CA TYR A 28 1.38 -8.52 0.03
C TYR A 28 1.98 -9.35 -1.10
N THR A 29 1.12 -9.99 -1.88
CA THR A 29 1.47 -10.62 -3.15
C THR A 29 1.04 -9.74 -4.32
N THR A 30 1.70 -9.87 -5.47
CA THR A 30 1.35 -9.13 -6.69
C THR A 30 -0.14 -9.21 -7.04
N PRO A 31 -0.81 -10.39 -7.06
CA PRO A 31 -2.23 -10.46 -7.39
C PRO A 31 -3.14 -9.73 -6.40
N GLU A 32 -2.75 -9.61 -5.13
CA GLU A 32 -3.52 -8.86 -4.14
C GLU A 32 -3.49 -7.36 -4.42
N ILE A 33 -2.32 -6.84 -4.77
CA ILE A 33 -2.10 -5.43 -5.10
C ILE A 33 -2.81 -5.11 -6.42
N GLU A 34 -2.67 -5.96 -7.44
CA GLU A 34 -3.34 -5.74 -8.72
C GLU A 34 -4.87 -5.71 -8.57
N ARG A 35 -5.43 -6.66 -7.80
CA ARG A 35 -6.88 -6.75 -7.60
C ARG A 35 -7.46 -5.48 -6.99
N ILE A 36 -6.79 -4.89 -5.99
CA ILE A 36 -7.26 -3.63 -5.39
C ILE A 36 -6.93 -2.41 -6.27
N GLY A 37 -5.81 -2.44 -7.00
CA GLY A 37 -5.43 -1.42 -7.96
C GLY A 37 -6.46 -1.24 -9.07
N ARG A 38 -6.95 -2.34 -9.66
CA ARG A 38 -8.03 -2.33 -10.67
C ARG A 38 -9.30 -1.68 -10.13
N VAL A 39 -9.72 -2.04 -8.91
CA VAL A 39 -10.87 -1.41 -8.25
C VAL A 39 -10.64 0.10 -8.06
N GLY A 40 -9.44 0.51 -7.66
CA GLY A 40 -9.07 1.92 -7.54
C GLY A 40 -9.19 2.67 -8.87
N MET A 41 -8.67 2.11 -9.96
CA MET A 41 -8.78 2.70 -11.30
C MET A 41 -10.22 2.77 -11.80
N ASP A 42 -11.03 1.74 -11.58
CA ASP A 42 -12.45 1.73 -11.95
C ASP A 42 -13.25 2.80 -11.21
N LEU A 43 -12.92 3.05 -9.94
CA LEU A 43 -13.52 4.14 -9.17
C LEU A 43 -13.04 5.51 -9.65
N ALA A 44 -11.76 5.66 -9.99
CA ALA A 44 -11.20 6.90 -10.52
C ALA A 44 -11.88 7.30 -11.84
N ARG A 45 -12.11 6.35 -12.76
CA ARG A 45 -12.82 6.58 -14.04
C ARG A 45 -14.24 7.09 -13.86
N LYS A 46 -14.91 6.72 -12.78
CA LYS A 46 -16.28 7.18 -12.45
C LYS A 46 -16.29 8.56 -11.79
N ARG A 47 -15.12 9.15 -11.54
CA ARG A 47 -14.94 10.44 -10.86
C ARG A 47 -14.22 11.39 -11.81
N ASP A 48 -13.21 12.09 -11.32
CA ASP A 48 -12.37 13.03 -12.04
C ASP A 48 -11.21 12.36 -12.80
N GLY A 49 -11.16 11.02 -12.84
CA GLY A 49 -10.12 10.28 -13.56
C GLY A 49 -8.76 10.30 -12.86
N ARG A 50 -8.68 10.56 -11.56
CA ARG A 50 -7.41 10.69 -10.84
C ARG A 50 -7.29 9.65 -9.73
N LEU A 51 -6.16 8.96 -9.67
CA LEU A 51 -5.83 7.96 -8.66
C LEU A 51 -4.50 8.30 -7.99
N MET A 52 -4.52 8.47 -6.66
CA MET A 52 -3.30 8.61 -5.87
C MET A 52 -2.99 7.29 -5.16
N SER A 53 -1.94 6.59 -5.59
CA SER A 53 -1.42 5.41 -4.91
C SER A 53 -0.51 5.80 -3.76
N VAL A 54 -0.90 5.46 -2.54
CA VAL A 54 -0.21 5.87 -1.31
C VAL A 54 0.44 4.68 -0.62
N GLU A 55 1.74 4.79 -0.34
CA GLU A 55 2.53 3.71 0.28
C GLU A 55 3.78 4.26 1.01
N LYS A 56 4.76 3.43 1.39
CA LYS A 56 5.98 3.87 2.11
C LYS A 56 7.27 3.22 1.58
N SER A 57 7.52 3.33 0.28
CA SER A 57 8.58 2.60 -0.44
C SER A 57 9.97 3.09 -0.09
N ASN A 58 10.09 4.26 0.54
CA ASN A 58 11.35 4.76 1.06
C ASN A 58 11.80 4.04 2.35
N VAL A 59 10.97 3.18 2.93
CA VAL A 59 11.26 2.42 4.16
C VAL A 59 10.91 0.93 4.02
N MET A 60 9.75 0.62 3.42
CA MET A 60 9.18 -0.72 3.44
C MET A 60 9.31 -1.42 2.09
N HIS A 61 9.88 -2.64 2.05
CA HIS A 61 9.89 -3.47 0.83
C HIS A 61 8.49 -3.79 0.30
N SER A 62 7.51 -3.98 1.19
CA SER A 62 6.10 -4.13 0.78
C SER A 62 5.55 -2.86 0.09
N GLY A 63 6.06 -1.68 0.45
CA GLY A 63 5.78 -0.43 -0.27
C GLY A 63 6.49 -0.34 -1.62
N VAL A 64 7.75 -0.78 -1.70
CA VAL A 64 8.48 -0.88 -2.98
C VAL A 64 7.71 -1.74 -3.98
N LEU A 65 7.35 -2.98 -3.58
CA LEU A 65 6.56 -3.88 -4.42
C LEU A 65 5.21 -3.25 -4.79
N TRP A 66 4.54 -2.59 -3.86
CA TRP A 66 3.27 -1.90 -4.13
C TRP A 66 3.40 -0.86 -5.23
N ARG A 67 4.41 0.00 -5.14
CA ARG A 67 4.64 1.05 -6.13
C ARG A 67 4.94 0.45 -7.51
N GLU A 68 5.81 -0.56 -7.58
CA GLU A 68 6.14 -1.26 -8.82
C GLU A 68 4.91 -1.89 -9.48
N VAL A 69 4.12 -2.65 -8.71
CA VAL A 69 2.93 -3.33 -9.23
C VAL A 69 1.85 -2.32 -9.65
N MET A 70 1.60 -1.26 -8.87
CA MET A 70 0.64 -0.22 -9.25
C MET A 70 1.06 0.53 -10.52
N THR A 71 2.37 0.79 -10.69
CA THR A 71 2.91 1.43 -11.88
C THR A 71 2.75 0.54 -13.10
N ALA A 72 3.13 -0.73 -13.00
CA ALA A 72 3.02 -1.70 -14.08
C ALA A 72 1.55 -1.95 -14.48
N LEU A 73 0.67 -2.09 -13.48
CA LEU A 73 -0.76 -2.27 -13.71
C LEU A 73 -1.38 -1.06 -14.42
N HIS A 74 -1.06 0.15 -13.98
CA HIS A 74 -1.55 1.37 -14.63
C HIS A 74 -1.04 1.50 -16.06
N ALA A 75 0.22 1.16 -16.33
CA ALA A 75 0.73 1.14 -17.70
C ALA A 75 0.00 0.14 -18.61
N ALA A 76 -0.49 -0.98 -18.06
CA ALA A 76 -1.19 -2.01 -18.82
C ALA A 76 -2.70 -1.75 -18.97
N GLU A 77 -3.34 -1.19 -17.94
CA GLU A 77 -4.81 -1.15 -17.81
C GLU A 77 -5.36 0.21 -17.39
N GLY A 78 -4.52 1.25 -17.30
CA GLY A 78 -4.84 2.54 -16.68
C GLY A 78 -5.37 3.63 -17.60
N ASP A 79 -5.72 3.31 -18.85
CA ASP A 79 -6.23 4.28 -19.82
C ASP A 79 -7.42 5.10 -19.24
N GLY A 80 -7.33 6.41 -19.39
CA GLY A 80 -8.29 7.37 -18.85
C GLY A 80 -8.15 7.67 -17.34
N VAL A 81 -7.07 7.20 -16.69
CA VAL A 81 -6.76 7.50 -15.28
C VAL A 81 -5.38 8.16 -15.18
N GLU A 82 -5.29 9.31 -14.51
CA GLU A 82 -4.04 9.91 -14.07
C GLU A 82 -3.58 9.22 -12.78
N LEU A 83 -2.43 8.54 -12.81
CA LEU A 83 -1.83 7.94 -11.62
C LEU A 83 -0.78 8.88 -10.99
N GLY A 84 -0.94 9.13 -9.69
CA GLY A 84 0.09 9.74 -8.84
C GLY A 84 0.56 8.78 -7.75
N HIS A 85 1.77 9.02 -7.23
CA HIS A 85 2.30 8.33 -6.05
C HIS A 85 2.63 9.31 -4.92
N MET A 86 2.34 8.91 -3.69
CA MET A 86 2.67 9.70 -2.52
C MET A 86 3.06 8.81 -1.34
N TYR A 87 3.95 9.30 -0.48
CA TYR A 87 4.21 8.62 0.78
C TYR A 87 3.07 8.84 1.78
N ALA A 88 2.78 7.82 2.59
CA ALA A 88 1.65 7.85 3.54
C ALA A 88 1.68 9.05 4.51
N ASP A 89 2.86 9.42 5.01
CA ASP A 89 3.06 10.59 5.87
C ASP A 89 2.81 11.91 5.13
N ASN A 90 3.30 12.04 3.89
CA ASN A 90 2.98 13.21 3.06
C ASN A 90 1.49 13.27 2.75
N CYS A 91 0.84 12.14 2.46
CA CYS A 91 -0.60 12.09 2.22
C CYS A 91 -1.39 12.57 3.43
N ALA A 92 -1.03 12.14 4.63
CA ALA A 92 -1.65 12.63 5.86
C ALA A 92 -1.52 14.16 6.02
N MET A 93 -0.36 14.74 5.70
CA MET A 93 -0.18 16.20 5.72
C MET A 93 -1.04 16.92 4.67
N GLN A 94 -1.15 16.36 3.45
CA GLN A 94 -1.96 16.95 2.39
C GLN A 94 -3.46 16.93 2.69
N LEU A 95 -3.95 15.95 3.47
CA LEU A 95 -5.36 15.87 3.86
C LEU A 95 -5.78 16.96 4.85
N VAL A 96 -4.85 17.49 5.65
CA VAL A 96 -5.15 18.54 6.65
C VAL A 96 -4.95 19.94 6.07
N ARG A 97 -4.03 20.08 5.11
CA ARG A 97 -3.64 21.38 4.56
C ARG A 97 -4.62 21.92 3.50
N ASN A 98 -5.40 21.04 2.87
CA ASN A 98 -6.28 21.37 1.75
C ASN A 98 -7.75 21.45 2.17
#